data_AF-A0AA38LCT5-F1
#
_entry.id   AF-A0AA38LCT5-F1
#
_cell.length_a   1.000
_cell.length_b   1.000
_cell.length_c   1.000
_cell.angle_alpha   90.00
_cell.angle_beta   90.00
_cell.angle_gamma   90.00
#
_symmetry.space_group_name_H-M   'P 1'
#
loop_
_entity.id
_entity.type
_entity.pdbx_description
1 polymer ?
#
loop_
_entity_poly.entity_id
_entity_poly.type
_entity_poly.pdbx_seq_one_letter_code
_entity_poly.pdbx_strand_id
1 'polypeptide(L)'
;MPKESSKHILELAILDFNILQAQHQRELKHLSEWWDEAIINRLSFFRHRHVEYYFWYTCGLYEPDYTATRLCYAKLGTLITIIDDIFDTYGTIDELIPFTNALINWDMSMMDQLPDYMQSSLQFAYKTYMEIFTEAEKIHGPRVQKWMSDY
;
A
#
# COMPACT_ATOMS: atom_id res chain seq x y z
N MET A 1 -1.78 45.07 15.72
CA MET A 1 -0.54 45.02 14.92
C MET A 1 -0.19 43.56 14.67
N PRO A 2 0.00 43.09 13.43
CA PRO A 2 0.67 41.81 13.24
C PRO A 2 2.12 42.02 13.68
N LYS A 3 2.51 41.40 14.80
CA LYS A 3 3.90 41.41 15.26
C LYS A 3 4.76 40.84 14.13
N GLU A 4 5.96 41.36 13.92
CA GLU A 4 6.93 40.87 12.92
C GLU A 4 7.12 39.34 12.96
N SER A 5 6.96 38.75 14.15
CA SER A 5 6.81 37.31 14.39
C SER A 5 5.77 36.61 13.51
N SER A 6 4.63 37.24 13.21
CA SER A 6 3.57 36.71 12.34
C SER A 6 4.00 36.60 10.87
N LYS A 7 4.94 37.43 10.39
CA LYS A 7 5.43 37.35 9.01
C LYS A 7 6.42 36.20 8.86
N HIS A 8 7.38 36.08 9.78
CA HIS A 8 8.34 34.98 9.79
C HIS A 8 7.67 33.61 10.00
N ILE A 9 6.63 33.54 10.85
CA ILE A 9 5.85 32.30 11.03
C ILE A 9 5.12 31.92 9.73
N LEU A 10 4.50 32.89 9.05
CA LEU A 10 3.80 32.64 7.80
C LEU A 10 4.77 32.19 6.69
N GLU A 11 5.91 32.86 6.58
CA GLU A 11 6.97 32.49 5.63
C GLU A 11 7.47 31.07 5.88
N LEU A 12 7.77 30.73 7.14
CA LEU A 12 8.14 29.38 7.53
C LEU A 12 7.06 28.35 7.18
N ALA A 13 5.79 28.62 7.51
CA ALA A 13 4.70 27.70 7.24
C ALA A 13 4.52 27.42 5.74
N ILE A 14 4.66 28.44 4.89
CA ILE A 14 4.59 28.28 3.43
C ILE A 14 5.77 27.46 2.92
N LEU A 15 6.99 27.77 3.37
CA LEU A 15 8.19 27.06 2.93
C LEU A 15 8.16 25.59 3.37
N ASP A 16 7.85 25.33 4.63
CA ASP A 16 7.78 23.98 5.19
C ASP A 16 6.71 23.14 4.47
N PHE A 17 5.51 23.69 4.27
CA PHE A 17 4.45 23.03 3.52
C PHE A 17 4.88 22.68 2.09
N ASN A 18 5.51 23.61 1.38
CA ASN A 18 5.96 23.38 0.00
C ASN A 18 7.08 22.33 -0.08
N ILE A 19 8.00 22.31 0.90
CA ILE A 19 9.07 21.31 0.97
C ILE A 19 8.47 19.91 1.20
N LEU A 20 7.55 19.78 2.17
CA LEU A 20 6.84 18.53 2.45
C LEU A 20 6.02 18.07 1.25
N GLN A 21 5.25 18.97 0.63
CA GLN A 21 4.46 18.66 -0.55
C GLN A 21 5.34 18.17 -1.71
N ALA A 22 6.49 18.81 -1.96
CA ALA A 22 7.41 18.38 -3.00
C ALA A 22 7.98 16.97 -2.74
N GLN A 23 8.18 16.60 -1.48
CA GLN A 23 8.54 15.24 -1.11
C GLN A 23 7.38 14.27 -1.36
N HIS A 24 6.17 14.60 -0.90
CA HIS A 24 4.99 13.74 -1.09
C HIS A 24 4.65 13.51 -2.56
N GLN A 25 4.89 14.50 -3.42
CA GLN A 25 4.74 14.34 -4.88
C GLN A 25 5.74 13.33 -5.47
N ARG A 26 6.98 13.29 -4.98
CA ARG A 26 7.96 12.27 -5.40
C ARG A 26 7.54 10.88 -4.94
N GLU A 27 7.06 10.76 -3.71
CA GLU A 27 6.53 9.50 -3.18
C GLU A 27 5.32 9.00 -3.96
N LEU A 28 4.37 9.89 -4.29
CA LEU A 28 3.22 9.58 -5.13
C LEU A 28 3.63 9.10 -6.52
N LYS A 29 4.66 9.70 -7.12
CA LYS A 29 5.20 9.24 -8.39
C LYS A 29 5.69 7.80 -8.29
N HIS A 30 6.48 7.47 -7.27
CA HIS A 30 6.95 6.11 -7.04
C HIS A 30 5.82 5.12 -6.77
N LEU A 31 4.80 5.53 -6.02
CA LEU A 31 3.62 4.70 -5.78
C LEU A 31 2.82 4.46 -7.07
N SER A 32 2.70 5.47 -7.93
CA SER A 32 2.01 5.35 -9.22
C SER A 32 2.77 4.44 -10.16
N GLU A 33 4.11 4.56 -10.24
CA GLU A 33 4.97 3.65 -11.01
C GLU A 33 4.82 2.19 -10.52
N TRP A 34 4.83 1.99 -9.19
CA TRP A 34 4.59 0.67 -8.60
C TRP A 34 3.22 0.09 -8.98
N TRP A 35 2.18 0.93 -9.03
CA TRP A 35 0.84 0.52 -9.44
C TRP A 35 0.75 0.23 -10.95
N ASP A 36 1.41 1.02 -11.78
CA ASP A 36 1.48 0.83 -13.24
C ASP A 36 2.23 -0.46 -13.63
N GLU A 37 3.12 -0.95 -12.77
CA GLU A 37 3.83 -2.23 -12.92
C GLU A 37 3.05 -3.43 -12.34
N ALA A 38 1.93 -3.21 -11.64
CA ALA A 38 1.17 -4.29 -11.02
C ALA A 38 0.48 -5.17 -12.09
N ILE A 39 0.70 -6.48 -12.03
CA ILE A 39 0.10 -7.47 -12.96
C ILE A 39 -1.42 -7.35 -13.05
N ILE A 40 -2.05 -6.98 -11.94
CA ILE A 40 -3.49 -6.88 -11.83
C ILE A 40 -4.04 -5.58 -12.39
N ASN A 41 -3.26 -4.52 -12.62
CA ASN A 41 -3.78 -3.17 -12.86
C ASN A 41 -4.68 -3.01 -14.11
N ARG A 42 -4.74 -4.03 -14.96
CA ARG A 42 -5.62 -4.11 -16.14
C ARG A 42 -6.99 -4.72 -15.83
N LEU A 43 -7.15 -5.33 -14.67
CA LEU A 43 -8.42 -5.89 -14.22
C LEU A 43 -9.36 -4.72 -13.86
N SER A 44 -10.57 -4.76 -14.40
CA SER A 44 -11.52 -3.65 -14.33
C SER A 44 -12.44 -3.70 -13.11
N PHE A 45 -12.39 -4.77 -12.31
CA PHE A 45 -13.38 -5.00 -11.25
C PHE A 45 -13.07 -4.28 -9.94
N PHE A 46 -11.82 -3.88 -9.69
CA PHE A 46 -11.45 -3.19 -8.46
C PHE A 46 -11.30 -1.68 -8.66
N ARG A 47 -11.38 -0.95 -7.55
CA ARG A 47 -11.25 0.51 -7.55
C ARG A 47 -9.78 0.94 -7.52
N HIS A 48 -9.35 1.76 -8.49
CA HIS A 48 -8.00 2.33 -8.52
C HIS A 48 -7.84 3.49 -7.51
N ARG A 49 -7.51 3.18 -6.25
CA ARG A 49 -7.49 4.16 -5.15
C ARG A 49 -6.13 4.34 -4.45
N HIS A 50 -5.04 3.87 -5.06
CA HIS A 50 -3.69 3.95 -4.47
C HIS A 50 -3.28 5.39 -4.08
N VAL A 51 -3.59 6.39 -4.91
CA VAL A 51 -3.35 7.83 -4.58
C VAL A 51 -4.20 8.29 -3.41
N GLU A 52 -5.45 7.86 -3.33
CA GLU A 52 -6.33 8.20 -2.22
C GLU A 52 -5.78 7.63 -0.91
N TYR A 53 -5.39 6.34 -0.90
CA TYR A 53 -4.80 5.73 0.29
C TYR A 53 -3.54 6.46 0.74
N TYR A 54 -2.66 6.84 -0.18
CA TYR A 54 -1.50 7.66 0.15
C TYR A 54 -1.90 8.99 0.81
N PHE A 55 -2.93 9.68 0.29
CA PHE A 55 -3.44 10.90 0.88
C PHE A 55 -3.93 10.69 2.33
N TRP A 56 -4.70 9.62 2.59
CA TRP A 56 -5.19 9.29 3.94
C TRP A 56 -4.03 9.17 4.96
N TYR A 57 -2.95 8.48 4.61
CA TYR A 57 -1.81 8.32 5.51
C TYR A 57 -0.96 9.58 5.63
N THR A 58 -0.85 10.38 4.57
CA THR A 58 -0.13 11.66 4.59
C THR A 58 -0.80 12.67 5.51
N CYS A 59 -2.13 12.61 5.69
CA CYS A 59 -2.84 13.48 6.64
C CYS A 59 -2.42 13.27 8.11
N GLY A 60 -1.97 12.07 8.48
CA GLY A 60 -1.57 11.74 9.85
C GLY A 60 -0.07 11.60 10.07
N LEU A 61 0.68 11.31 9.01
CA LEU A 61 2.13 11.04 9.02
C LEU A 61 2.79 11.85 7.92
N TYR A 62 2.83 13.18 8.03
CA TYR A 62 3.36 14.04 6.95
C TYR A 62 4.86 14.23 7.02
N GLU A 63 5.50 13.93 8.17
CA GLU A 63 6.89 14.23 8.43
C GLU A 63 7.84 13.46 7.49
N PRO A 64 9.00 14.02 7.13
CA PRO A 64 9.90 13.42 6.13
C PRO A 64 10.32 11.99 6.45
N ASP A 65 10.51 11.69 7.73
CA ASP A 65 11.03 10.42 8.24
C ASP A 65 10.08 9.24 8.02
N TYR A 66 8.79 9.49 7.78
CA TYR A 66 7.76 8.46 7.60
C TYR A 66 7.52 8.05 6.14
N THR A 67 8.45 8.35 5.23
CA THR A 67 8.35 7.99 3.80
C THR A 67 8.04 6.51 3.58
N ALA A 68 8.86 5.62 4.16
CA ALA A 68 8.67 4.18 4.01
C ALA A 68 7.32 3.73 4.58
N THR A 69 6.92 4.30 5.71
CA THR A 69 5.65 4.03 6.37
C THR A 69 4.46 4.42 5.48
N ARG A 70 4.42 5.64 4.94
CA ARG A 70 3.35 6.09 4.03
C ARG A 70 3.24 5.21 2.79
N LEU A 71 4.37 4.88 2.17
CA LEU A 71 4.40 4.02 0.98
C LEU A 71 3.91 2.61 1.30
N CYS A 72 4.37 1.98 2.38
CA CYS A 72 3.91 0.65 2.80
C CYS A 72 2.42 0.63 3.09
N TYR A 73 1.92 1.64 3.81
CA TYR A 73 0.49 1.73 4.13
C TYR A 73 -0.38 1.97 2.90
N ALA A 74 0.05 2.81 1.94
CA ALA A 74 -0.68 3.01 0.70
C ALA A 74 -0.76 1.72 -0.15
N LYS A 75 0.34 0.96 -0.22
CA LYS A 75 0.38 -0.36 -0.88
C LYS A 75 -0.54 -1.36 -0.18
N LEU A 76 -0.50 -1.42 1.16
CA LEU A 76 -1.35 -2.28 1.97
C LEU A 76 -2.84 -1.94 1.80
N GLY A 77 -3.21 -0.66 1.84
CA GLY A 77 -4.59 -0.21 1.61
C GLY A 77 -5.10 -0.57 0.21
N THR A 78 -4.23 -0.46 -0.79
CA THR A 78 -4.52 -0.91 -2.16
C THR A 78 -4.80 -2.41 -2.19
N LEU A 79 -3.92 -3.23 -1.60
CA LEU A 79 -4.08 -4.68 -1.51
C LEU A 79 -5.37 -5.09 -0.79
N ILE A 80 -5.64 -4.51 0.39
CA ILE A 80 -6.83 -4.82 1.18
C ILE A 80 -8.10 -4.54 0.37
N THR A 81 -8.13 -3.44 -0.39
CA THR A 81 -9.29 -3.08 -1.23
C THR A 81 -9.52 -4.08 -2.36
N ILE A 82 -8.46 -4.57 -2.98
CA ILE A 82 -8.57 -5.58 -4.04
C ILE A 82 -9.13 -6.87 -3.45
N ILE A 83 -8.65 -7.29 -2.29
CA ILE A 83 -9.17 -8.47 -1.60
C ILE A 83 -10.63 -8.24 -1.20
N ASP A 84 -10.97 -7.08 -0.64
CA ASP A 84 -12.35 -6.69 -0.29
C ASP A 84 -13.29 -6.81 -1.50
N ASP A 85 -12.96 -6.17 -2.62
CA ASP A 85 -13.76 -6.20 -3.85
C ASP A 85 -13.92 -7.65 -4.41
N ILE A 86 -12.93 -8.54 -4.19
CA ILE A 86 -13.04 -9.97 -4.54
C ILE A 86 -14.04 -10.68 -3.62
N PHE A 87 -13.98 -10.46 -2.31
CA PHE A 87 -14.81 -11.18 -1.33
C PHE A 87 -16.24 -10.65 -1.25
N ASP A 88 -16.47 -9.36 -1.45
CA ASP A 88 -17.78 -8.73 -1.22
C ASP A 88 -18.62 -8.54 -2.50
N THR A 89 -17.98 -8.55 -3.68
CA THR A 89 -18.62 -8.19 -4.95
C THR A 89 -18.37 -9.20 -6.05
N TYR A 90 -17.10 -9.54 -6.32
CA TYR A 90 -16.76 -10.21 -7.59
C TYR A 90 -16.70 -11.74 -7.51
N GLY A 91 -16.15 -12.28 -6.42
CA GLY A 91 -15.92 -13.72 -6.27
C GLY A 91 -17.18 -14.50 -5.92
N THR A 92 -17.28 -15.72 -6.44
CA THR A 92 -18.33 -16.67 -6.03
C THR A 92 -17.88 -17.49 -4.82
N ILE A 93 -18.80 -17.99 -4.00
CA ILE A 93 -18.47 -18.77 -2.79
C ILE A 93 -17.54 -19.97 -3.11
N ASP A 94 -17.78 -20.65 -4.24
CA ASP A 94 -17.00 -21.80 -4.67
C ASP A 94 -15.56 -21.42 -5.05
N GLU A 95 -15.33 -20.22 -5.58
CA GLU A 95 -14.00 -19.67 -5.87
C GLU A 95 -13.31 -19.14 -4.60
N LEU A 96 -14.09 -18.56 -3.67
CA LEU A 96 -13.57 -17.94 -2.45
C LEU A 96 -13.01 -18.96 -1.46
N ILE A 97 -13.55 -20.18 -1.40
CA ILE A 97 -13.03 -21.23 -0.52
C ILE A 97 -11.56 -21.59 -0.82
N PRO A 98 -11.19 -22.01 -2.05
CA PRO A 98 -9.80 -22.29 -2.38
C PRO A 98 -8.95 -21.02 -2.34
N PHE A 99 -9.48 -19.85 -2.72
CA PHE A 99 -8.75 -18.59 -2.64
C PHE A 99 -8.37 -18.22 -1.21
N THR A 100 -9.28 -18.39 -0.25
CA THR A 100 -9.04 -18.15 1.17
C THR A 100 -7.93 -19.05 1.71
N ASN A 101 -7.97 -20.34 1.36
CA ASN A 101 -6.94 -21.28 1.78
C ASN A 101 -5.56 -20.91 1.23
N ALA A 102 -5.48 -20.51 -0.05
CA ALA A 102 -4.24 -20.08 -0.67
C ALA A 102 -3.71 -18.79 -0.03
N LEU A 103 -4.59 -17.83 0.27
CA LEU A 103 -4.23 -16.54 0.86
C LEU A 103 -3.73 -16.66 2.31
N ILE A 104 -4.41 -17.46 3.15
CA ILE A 104 -4.03 -17.63 4.56
C ILE A 104 -2.70 -18.37 4.69
N ASN A 105 -2.50 -19.43 3.89
CA ASN A 105 -1.29 -20.26 4.00
C ASN A 105 -0.13 -19.78 3.13
N TRP A 106 -0.32 -18.69 2.37
CA TRP A 106 0.58 -18.27 1.30
C TRP A 106 0.93 -19.42 0.33
N ASP A 107 -0.04 -20.32 0.08
CA ASP A 107 0.16 -21.53 -0.72
C ASP A 107 0.02 -21.23 -2.22
N MET A 108 1.14 -20.83 -2.80
CA MET A 108 1.24 -20.56 -4.23
C MET A 108 1.05 -21.81 -5.11
N SER A 109 1.09 -23.02 -4.55
CA SER A 109 0.83 -24.25 -5.31
C SER A 109 -0.65 -24.43 -5.67
N MET A 110 -1.55 -23.73 -4.96
CA MET A 110 -2.98 -23.75 -5.24
C MET A 110 -3.39 -22.83 -6.39
N MET A 111 -2.46 -22.05 -6.97
CA MET A 111 -2.77 -21.10 -8.04
C MET A 111 -3.49 -21.76 -9.23
N ASP A 112 -3.05 -22.94 -9.66
CA ASP A 112 -3.62 -23.64 -10.82
C ASP A 112 -5.10 -24.04 -10.62
N GLN A 113 -5.61 -23.98 -9.38
CA GLN A 113 -7.00 -24.29 -9.03
C GLN A 113 -7.89 -23.03 -8.99
N LEU A 114 -7.30 -21.84 -9.13
CA LEU A 114 -8.00 -20.56 -9.03
C LEU A 114 -8.27 -19.98 -10.42
N PRO A 115 -9.33 -19.17 -10.59
CA PRO A 115 -9.50 -18.35 -11.79
C PRO A 115 -8.32 -17.38 -12.00
N ASP A 116 -8.02 -17.04 -13.25
CA ASP A 116 -6.87 -16.18 -13.64
C ASP A 116 -6.79 -14.86 -12.83
N TYR A 117 -7.94 -14.25 -12.54
CA TYR A 117 -8.00 -12.99 -11.79
C TYR A 117 -7.59 -13.18 -10.32
N MET A 118 -7.96 -14.30 -9.69
CA MET A 118 -7.56 -14.65 -8.33
C MET A 118 -6.10 -15.06 -8.26
N GLN A 119 -5.59 -15.78 -9.27
CA GLN A 119 -4.16 -16.08 -9.38
C GLN A 119 -3.34 -14.79 -9.41
N SER A 120 -3.72 -13.86 -10.30
CA SER A 120 -3.05 -12.56 -10.43
C SER A 120 -3.12 -11.76 -9.13
N SER A 121 -4.27 -11.81 -8.44
CA SER A 121 -4.48 -11.14 -7.15
C SER A 121 -3.65 -11.76 -6.02
N LEU A 122 -3.54 -13.08 -5.95
CA LEU A 122 -2.70 -13.78 -4.98
C LEU A 122 -1.22 -13.48 -5.20
N GLN A 123 -0.75 -13.49 -6.46
CA GLN A 123 0.62 -13.11 -6.81
C GLN A 123 0.93 -11.67 -6.42
N PHE A 124 -0.01 -10.76 -6.69
CA PHE A 124 0.12 -9.36 -6.29
C PHE A 124 0.14 -9.20 -4.77
N ALA A 125 -0.72 -9.94 -4.04
CA ALA A 125 -0.74 -9.95 -2.59
C ALA A 125 0.59 -10.40 -2.00
N TYR A 126 1.11 -11.53 -2.47
CA TYR A 126 2.37 -12.09 -2.01
C TYR A 126 3.55 -11.14 -2.31
N LYS A 127 3.62 -10.59 -3.53
CA LYS A 127 4.65 -9.62 -3.91
C LYS A 127 4.61 -8.39 -3.00
N THR A 128 3.42 -7.82 -2.79
CA THR A 128 3.24 -6.62 -1.95
C THR A 128 3.61 -6.90 -0.50
N TYR A 129 3.19 -8.06 0.04
CA TYR A 129 3.57 -8.52 1.37
C TYR A 129 5.08 -8.63 1.54
N MET A 130 5.76 -9.27 0.59
CA MET A 130 7.22 -9.44 0.63
C MET A 130 7.96 -8.10 0.52
N GLU A 131 7.47 -7.14 -0.28
CA GLU A 131 8.02 -5.79 -0.34
C GLU A 131 7.93 -5.08 1.02
N ILE A 132 6.75 -5.10 1.66
CA ILE A 132 6.52 -4.50 2.97
C ILE A 132 7.40 -5.17 4.03
N PHE A 133 7.46 -6.50 4.01
CA PHE A 133 8.30 -7.29 4.92
C PHE A 133 9.77 -6.93 4.78
N THR A 134 10.27 -6.84 3.55
CA THR A 134 11.66 -6.46 3.26
C THR A 134 11.98 -5.06 3.77
N GLU A 135 11.08 -4.09 3.58
CA GLU A 135 11.27 -2.74 4.10
C GLU A 135 11.24 -2.70 5.63
N ALA A 136 10.33 -3.44 6.26
CA ALA A 136 10.26 -3.53 7.71
C ALA A 136 11.53 -4.17 8.31
N GLU A 137 12.06 -5.24 7.69
CA GLU A 137 13.31 -5.87 8.12
C GLU A 137 14.51 -4.93 7.96
N LYS A 138 14.58 -4.14 6.89
CA LYS A 138 15.64 -3.12 6.72
C LYS A 138 15.64 -2.08 7.84
N ILE A 139 14.47 -1.64 8.28
CA ILE A 139 14.32 -0.56 9.28
C ILE A 139 14.51 -1.10 10.71
N HIS A 140 13.92 -2.26 11.02
CA HIS A 140 13.82 -2.77 12.39
C HIS A 140 14.72 -4.00 12.67
N GLY A 141 15.41 -4.49 11.64
CA GLY A 141 16.27 -5.66 11.70
C GLY A 141 15.50 -6.98 11.70
N PRO A 142 16.21 -8.11 11.86
CA PRO A 142 15.66 -9.47 11.69
C PRO A 142 14.61 -9.86 12.73
N ARG A 143 14.39 -9.04 13.76
CA ARG A 143 13.34 -9.29 14.77
C ARG A 143 11.93 -9.19 14.19
N VAL A 144 11.75 -8.52 13.05
CA VAL A 144 10.46 -8.43 12.35
C VAL A 144 9.97 -9.80 11.90
N GLN A 145 10.88 -10.73 11.58
CA GLN A 145 10.54 -12.08 11.13
C GLN A 145 9.58 -12.78 12.11
N LYS A 146 9.81 -12.61 13.42
CA LYS A 146 8.93 -13.18 14.46
C LYS A 146 7.46 -12.76 14.29
N TRP A 147 7.18 -11.52 13.89
CA TRP A 147 5.81 -11.02 13.78
C TRP A 147 5.14 -11.34 12.43
N MET A 148 5.93 -11.78 11.47
CA MET A 148 5.53 -11.98 10.07
C MET A 148 5.58 -13.46 9.65
N SER A 149 6.18 -14.34 10.48
CA SER A 149 6.28 -15.78 10.22
C SER A 149 5.32 -16.61 11.08
N ASP A 150 4.65 -15.98 12.06
CA ASP A 150 3.87 -16.66 13.12
C ASP A 150 2.36 -16.80 12.78
N TYR A 151 1.95 -16.55 11.53
CA TYR A 151 0.59 -16.77 11.03
C TYR A 151 0.57 -17.45 9.67
#